data_AF-A0A4Q6BMP0-F1
#
_entry.id   AF-A0A4Q6BMP0-F1
#
_cell.length_a   1.000
_cell.length_b   1.000
_cell.length_c   1.000
_cell.angle_alpha   90.00
_cell.angle_beta   90.00
_cell.angle_gamma   90.00
#
_symmetry.space_group_name_H-M   'P 1'
#
loop_
_entity.id
_entity.type
_entity.pdbx_description
1 polymer ?
#
loop_
_entity_poly.entity_id
_entity_poly.type
_entity_poly.pdbx_seq_one_letter_code
_entity_poly.pdbx_strand_id
1 'polypeptide(L)' 'MATDLSLWTKALPWLLGIAVVGWVISLRLRDVSLVDSLWSLKFLVAGLVFASAAAPSARRTIVIALLAVWAVRLCVHIT' A
#
# COMPACT_ATOMS: atom_id res chain seq x y z
N MET A 1 -2.68 -0.40 -25.27
CA MET A 1 -2.93 0.45 -24.09
C MET A 1 -3.63 -0.44 -23.07
N ALA A 2 -2.95 -0.87 -22.01
CA ALA A 2 -3.62 -1.61 -20.95
C ALA A 2 -4.74 -0.70 -20.42
N THR A 3 -5.99 -1.17 -20.46
CA THR A 3 -7.12 -0.37 -19.97
C THR A 3 -6.85 -0.04 -18.49
N ASP A 4 -7.20 1.17 -18.04
CA ASP A 4 -6.96 1.57 -16.65
C ASP A 4 -7.48 0.50 -15.67
N LEU A 5 -8.62 -0.12 -16.00
CA LEU A 5 -9.22 -1.23 -15.26
C LEU A 5 -8.25 -2.38 -14.98
N SER A 6 -7.43 -2.77 -15.96
CA SER A 6 -6.43 -3.83 -15.80
C SER A 6 -5.31 -3.47 -14.82
N LEU A 7 -5.01 -2.19 -14.64
CA LEU A 7 -4.05 -1.72 -13.64
C LEU A 7 -4.67 -1.69 -12.25
N TRP A 8 -5.92 -1.22 -12.13
CA TRP A 8 -6.66 -1.27 -10.87
C TRP A 8 -6.78 -2.71 -10.34
N THR A 9 -7.07 -3.68 -11.20
CA THR A 9 -7.18 -5.09 -10.79
C THR A 9 -5.85 -5.73 -10.40
N LYS A 10 -4.71 -5.26 -10.93
CA LYS A 10 -3.38 -5.76 -10.53
C LYS A 10 -3.02 -5.39 -9.09
N ALA A 11 -3.47 -4.24 -8.59
CA ALA A 11 -3.22 -3.84 -7.20
C ALA A 11 -4.08 -4.62 -6.21
N LEU A 12 -5.31 -4.98 -6.62
CA LEU A 12 -6.32 -5.62 -5.77
C LEU A 12 -5.83 -6.85 -4.98
N PRO A 13 -5.19 -7.88 -5.58
CA PRO A 13 -4.76 -9.07 -4.83
C PRO A 13 -3.75 -8.74 -3.74
N TRP A 14 -2.84 -7.78 -3.97
CA TRP A 14 -1.88 -7.35 -2.97
C TRP A 14 -2.55 -6.63 -1.79
N LEU A 15 -3.49 -5.73 -2.10
CA LEU A 15 -4.24 -4.99 -1.09
C LEU A 15 -5.12 -5.90 -0.24
N LEU A 16 -5.82 -6.85 -0.88
CA LEU A 16 -6.63 -7.85 -0.18
C LEU A 16 -5.75 -8.78 0.65
N GLY A 17 -4.61 -9.23 0.14
CA GLY A 17 -3.67 -10.05 0.88
C GLY A 17 -3.22 -9.38 2.19
N ILE A 18 -2.77 -8.13 2.11
CA ILE A 18 -2.36 -7.34 3.29
C ILE A 18 -3.54 -7.11 4.23
N ALA A 19 -4.73 -6.78 3.70
CA ALA A 19 -5.92 -6.53 4.51
C ALA A 19 -6.36 -7.80 5.27
N VAL A 20 -6.41 -8.96 4.60
CA VAL A 20 -6.81 -10.22 5.21
C VAL A 20 -5.78 -10.67 6.24
N VAL A 21 -4.48 -10.62 5.92
CA VAL A 21 -3.41 -10.98 6.87
C VAL A 21 -3.45 -10.06 8.09
N GLY A 22 -3.52 -8.74 7.88
CA GLY A 22 -3.62 -7.75 8.96
C GLY A 22 -4.85 -7.98 9.83
N TRP A 23 -6.01 -8.26 9.21
CA TRP A 23 -7.24 -8.56 9.94
C TRP A 23 -7.14 -9.85 10.77
N VAL A 24 -6.61 -10.93 10.22
CA VAL A 24 -6.43 -12.19 10.96
C VAL A 24 -5.48 -12.01 12.14
N ILE A 25 -4.37 -11.29 11.95
CA ILE A 25 -3.42 -10.97 13.05
C ILE A 25 -4.10 -10.10 14.10
N SER A 26 -4.86 -9.08 13.68
CA SER A 26 -5.65 -8.21 14.57
C SER A 26 -6.61 -9.01 15.46
N LEU A 27 -7.34 -9.98 14.89
CA LEU A 27 -8.25 -10.85 15.67
C LEU A 27 -7.49 -11.67 16.72
N ARG A 28 -6.29 -12.15 16.39
CA ARG A 28 -5.45 -12.93 17.32
C ARG A 28 -4.88 -12.06 18.44
N LEU A 29 -4.45 -10.84 18.12
CA LEU A 29 -3.91 -9.88 19.07
C LEU A 29 -5.01 -9.14 19.86
N ARG A 30 -6.28 -9.24 19.41
CA ARG A 30 -7.42 -8.45 19.91
C ARG A 30 -7.17 -6.95 19.84
N ASP A 31 -6.48 -6.53 18.79
CA ASP A 31 -6.07 -5.15 18.59
C ASP A 31 -6.42 -4.68 17.18
N VAL A 32 -7.39 -3.77 17.09
CA VAL A 32 -7.85 -3.21 15.81
C VAL A 32 -6.93 -2.11 15.29
N SER A 33 -6.09 -1.51 16.15
CA SER A 33 -5.15 -0.45 15.76
C SER A 33 -4.16 -0.92 14.70
N LEU A 34 -3.79 -2.21 14.70
CA LEU A 34 -2.97 -2.83 13.68
C LEU A 34 -3.52 -2.62 12.26
N VAL A 35 -4.83 -2.76 12.07
CA VAL A 35 -5.47 -2.61 10.75
C VAL A 35 -5.39 -1.14 10.28
N ASP A 36 -5.45 -0.20 11.22
CA ASP A 36 -5.28 1.23 10.96
C ASP A 36 -3.83 1.57 10.59
N SER A 37 -2.85 1.04 11.32
CA SER A 37 -1.42 1.20 11.00
C SER A 37 -1.05 0.63 9.62
N LEU A 38 -1.62 -0.52 9.24
CA LEU A 38 -1.43 -1.13 7.91
C LEU A 38 -2.08 -0.35 6.76
N TRP A 39 -2.98 0.60 7.06
CA TRP A 39 -3.63 1.42 6.05
C TRP A 39 -2.62 2.19 5.20
N SER A 40 -1.63 2.81 5.81
CA SER A 40 -0.61 3.59 5.11
C SER A 40 0.25 2.73 4.16
N LEU A 41 0.56 1.50 4.58
CA LEU A 41 1.34 0.56 3.77
C LEU A 41 0.56 0.08 2.54
N LYS A 42 -0.77 -0.04 2.63
CA LYS A 42 -1.62 -0.34 1.47
C LYS A 42 -1.53 0.76 0.40
N PHE A 43 -1.44 2.04 0.79
CA PHE A 43 -1.20 3.13 -0.16
C PHE A 43 0.16 3.02 -0.84
N LEU A 44 1.21 2.68 -0.10
CA LEU A 44 2.54 2.46 -0.66
C LEU A 44 2.52 1.33 -1.70
N VAL A 45 1.90 0.19 -1.38
CA VAL A 45 1.80 -0.95 -2.30
C VAL A 45 1.02 -0.60 -3.56
N ALA A 46 -0.12 0.09 -3.42
CA ALA A 46 -0.86 0.59 -4.59
C ALA A 46 0.01 1.51 -5.45
N GLY A 47 0.70 2.48 -4.83
CA GLY A 47 1.61 3.39 -5.51
C GLY A 47 2.72 2.67 -6.29
N LEU A 48 3.31 1.62 -5.71
CA LEU A 48 4.33 0.80 -6.38
C LEU A 48 3.77 0.05 -7.60
N VAL A 49 2.55 -0.51 -7.49
CA VAL A 49 1.89 -1.18 -8.62
C VAL A 49 1.64 -0.18 -9.77
N PHE A 50 1.13 1.02 -9.47
CA PHE A 50 0.92 2.04 -10.51
C PHE A 50 2.25 2.56 -11.08
N ALA A 51 3.27 2.76 -10.25
CA ALA A 51 4.59 3.18 -10.69
C ALA A 51 5.29 2.15 -11.59
N SER A 52 4.98 0.86 -11.45
CA SER A 52 5.50 -0.21 -12.31
C SER A 52 4.95 -0.15 -13.74
N ALA A 53 3.76 0.43 -13.93
CA ALA A 53 3.12 0.57 -15.23
C ALA A 53 3.38 1.92 -15.91
N ALA A 54 3.91 2.89 -15.16
CA ALA A 54 4.24 4.22 -15.67
C ALA A 54 5.67 4.27 -16.22
N ALA A 55 5.90 5.10 -17.25
CA ALA A 55 7.23 5.36 -17.76
C ALA A 55 8.15 5.90 -16.65
N PRO A 56 9.42 5.44 -16.56
CA PRO A 56 10.38 5.98 -15.60
C PRO A 56 10.53 7.49 -15.75
N SER A 57 10.44 8.22 -14.65
CA SER A 57 10.68 9.67 -14.59
C SER A 57 11.15 10.08 -13.21
N ALA A 58 11.90 11.18 -13.13
CA ALA A 58 12.38 11.72 -11.85
C ALA A 58 11.21 12.06 -10.91
N ARG A 59 10.14 12.64 -11.44
CA ARG A 59 8.91 12.95 -10.68
C ARG A 59 8.30 11.70 -10.05
N ARG A 60 8.15 10.61 -10.81
CA ARG A 60 7.63 9.33 -10.30
C ARG A 60 8.50 8.84 -9.14
N THR A 61 9.82 8.87 -9.30
CA THR A 61 10.75 8.42 -8.26
C THR A 61 10.63 9.23 -6.98
N ILE A 62 10.58 10.57 -7.08
CA ILE A 62 10.43 11.46 -5.92
C ILE A 62 9.09 11.22 -5.22
N VAL A 63 7.99 11.11 -5.96
CA VAL A 63 6.65 10.87 -5.39
C VAL A 63 6.60 9.54 -4.64
N ILE A 64 7.16 8.47 -5.22
CA ILE A 64 7.20 7.16 -4.55
C ILE A 64 8.12 7.17 -3.33
N ALA A 65 9.26 7.87 -3.38
CA ALA A 65 10.14 8.02 -2.22
C ALA A 65 9.43 8.76 -1.06
N LEU A 66 8.74 9.87 -1.36
CA LEU A 66 7.96 10.60 -0.37
C LEU A 66 6.80 9.77 0.19
N LEU A 67 6.09 9.03 -0.67
CA LEU A 67 5.04 8.10 -0.27
C LEU A 67 5.58 7.01 0.66
N ALA A 68 6.76 6.45 0.37
CA ALA A 68 7.40 5.45 1.21
C ALA A 68 7.78 6.01 2.58
N VAL A 69 8.42 7.18 2.63
CA VAL A 69 8.79 7.86 3.88
C VAL A 69 7.54 8.13 4.72
N TRP A 70 6.50 8.68 4.11
CA TRP A 70 5.23 8.95 4.79
C TRP A 70 4.56 7.68 5.31
N ALA A 71 4.45 6.64 4.46
CA ALA A 71 3.73 5.42 4.81
C ALA A 71 4.40 4.69 5.97
N VAL A 72 5.74 4.55 5.92
CA VAL A 72 6.53 3.92 6.98
C VAL A 72 6.45 4.74 8.26
N ARG A 73 6.63 6.07 8.20
CA ARG A 73 6.48 6.94 9.37
C ARG A 73 5.12 6.74 10.03
N LEU A 74 4.04 6.75 9.24
CA LEU A 74 2.68 6.66 9.77
C LEU A 74 2.41 5.28 10.38
N CYS A 75 2.85 4.21 9.71
CA CYS A 75 2.71 2.84 10.22
C CYS A 75 3.41 2.68 11.58
N VAL A 76 4.65 3.15 11.71
CA VAL A 76 5.43 3.02 12.96
C VAL A 76 4.88 3.91 14.08
N HIS A 77 4.27 5.05 13.75
CA HIS A 77 3.77 6.00 14.76
C HIS A 77 2.43 5.59 15.38
N ILE A 78 1.58 4.89 14.63
CA ILE A 78 0.23 4.48 15.07
C ILE A 78 0.24 3.05 15.66
N THR A 79 1.31 2.27 15.44
CA THR A 79 1.53 0.96 16.08
C THR A 79 1.87 1.12 17.55
#